data_AF-A0A504LPV2-F1
#
_entry.id   AF-A0A504LPV2-F1
#
_cell.length_a   1.000
_cell.length_b   1.000
_cell.length_c   1.000
_cell.angle_alpha   90.00
_cell.angle_beta   90.00
_cell.angle_gamma   90.00
#
_symmetry.space_group_name_H-M   'P 1'
#
loop_
_entity.id
_entity.type
_entity.pdbx_description
1 polymer ?
#
loop_
_entity_poly.entity_id
_entity_poly.type
_entity_poly.pdbx_seq_one_letter_code
_entity_poly.pdbx_strand_id
1 'polypeptide(L)' 'MATIGTFKKTNANEFTGEIVTLSVQAKGVRIVPDTRASGENAPSHRVVVGKAEIGAAWSKRSNEGR' A
#
# COMPACT_ATOMS: atom_id res chain seq x y z
N MET A 1 -20.32 2.54 -6.28
CA MET A 1 -19.19 3.36 -5.76
C MET A 1 -19.23 3.25 -4.25
N ALA A 2 -18.14 2.80 -3.61
CA ALA A 2 -18.10 2.61 -2.16
C ALA A 2 -17.31 3.75 -1.52
N THR A 3 -17.95 4.54 -0.67
CA THR A 3 -17.29 5.55 0.15
C THR A 3 -16.65 4.84 1.35
N ILE A 4 -15.33 4.88 1.44
CA ILE A 4 -14.56 4.23 2.52
C ILE A 4 -14.22 5.15 3.69
N GLY A 5 -14.59 6.43 3.58
CA GLY A 5 -14.33 7.42 4.62
C GLY A 5 -14.83 8.80 4.23
N THR A 6 -14.95 9.67 5.23
CA THR A 6 -15.35 11.07 5.07
C THR A 6 -14.38 11.97 5.81
N PHE A 7 -13.89 13.00 5.14
CA PHE A 7 -12.89 13.93 5.67
C PHE A 7 -13.34 15.38 5.46
N LYS A 8 -12.94 16.25 6.39
CA LYS A 8 -13.11 17.70 6.30
C LYS A 8 -11.74 18.36 6.19
N LYS A 9 -11.60 19.31 5.26
CA LYS A 9 -10.41 20.14 5.13
C LYS A 9 -10.39 21.19 6.24
N THR A 10 -9.26 21.36 6.91
CA THR A 10 -9.05 22.39 7.93
C THR A 10 -8.32 23.59 7.33
N ASN A 11 -8.33 24.70 8.07
CA ASN A 11 -7.66 25.94 7.68
C ASN A 11 -6.13 25.82 7.65
N ALA A 12 -5.57 24.79 8.30
CA ALA A 12 -4.14 24.48 8.30
C ALA A 12 -3.71 23.59 7.12
N ASN A 13 -4.56 23.42 6.10
CA ASN A 13 -4.35 22.53 4.96
C ASN A 13 -4.21 21.05 5.36
N GLU A 14 -4.84 20.66 6.48
CA GLU A 14 -4.93 19.28 6.98
C GLU A 14 -6.32 18.72 6.69
N PHE A 15 -6.47 17.39 6.81
CA PHE A 15 -7.74 16.69 6.66
C PHE A 15 -8.01 15.83 7.89
N THR A 16 -9.15 16.04 8.55
CA THR A 16 -9.59 15.26 9.70
C THR A 16 -10.91 14.56 9.37
N GLY A 17 -11.02 13.29 9.76
CA GLY A 17 -12.20 12.49 9.46
C GLY A 17 -12.07 11.04 9.88
N GLU A 18 -13.00 10.25 9.40
CA GLU A 18 -13.10 8.82 9.69
C GLU A 18 -12.88 8.02 8.41
N ILE A 19 -12.12 6.95 8.53
CA ILE A 19 -11.85 6.01 7.44
C ILE A 19 -12.09 4.58 7.94
N VAL A 20 -12.90 3.85 7.18
CA VAL A 20 -13.02 2.41 7.29
C VAL A 20 -12.05 1.81 6.28
N THR A 21 -10.90 1.36 6.77
CA THR A 21 -9.92 0.67 5.92
C THR A 21 -10.32 -0.80 5.77
N LEU A 22 -10.21 -1.34 4.56
CA LEU A 22 -10.41 -2.77 4.34
C LEU A 22 -9.24 -3.51 4.99
N SER A 23 -9.47 -4.26 6.06
CA SER A 23 -8.47 -5.17 6.61
C SER A 23 -8.33 -6.39 5.70
N VAL A 24 -7.16 -6.59 5.12
CA VAL A 24 -6.89 -7.76 4.27
C VAL A 24 -6.32 -8.88 5.12
N GLN A 25 -7.18 -9.81 5.53
CA GLN A 25 -6.77 -11.07 6.15
C GLN A 25 -6.99 -12.21 5.15
N ALA A 26 -5.97 -12.52 4.37
CA ALA A 26 -6.02 -13.53 3.33
C ALA A 26 -5.01 -14.65 3.58
N LYS A 27 -5.39 -15.90 3.31
CA LYS A 27 -4.46 -17.03 3.28
C LYS A 27 -3.76 -17.07 1.91
N GLY A 28 -2.50 -17.48 1.88
CA GLY A 28 -1.74 -17.65 0.63
C GLY A 28 -1.32 -16.33 -0.04
N VAL A 29 -1.11 -15.27 0.75
CA VAL A 29 -0.49 -14.03 0.28
C VAL A 29 0.95 -14.32 -0.14
N ARG A 30 1.35 -13.82 -1.31
CA ARG A 30 2.72 -13.91 -1.84
C ARG A 30 3.22 -12.52 -2.19
N ILE A 31 4.50 -12.28 -1.89
CA ILE A 31 5.23 -11.08 -2.30
C ILE A 31 6.18 -11.51 -3.42
N VAL A 32 6.01 -10.95 -4.61
CA VAL A 32 6.76 -11.35 -5.82
C VAL A 32 7.50 -10.15 -6.42
N PRO A 33 8.71 -10.31 -6.99
CA PRO A 33 9.43 -9.20 -7.62
C PRO A 33 8.61 -8.52 -8.72
N ASP A 34 8.64 -7.19 -8.75
CA ASP A 34 8.03 -6.41 -9.83
C ASP A 34 9.05 -6.22 -10.96
N THR A 35 8.90 -7.00 -12.04
CA THR A 35 9.82 -6.93 -13.20
C THR A 35 9.57 -5.70 -14.08
N ARG A 36 8.56 -4.89 -13.78
CA ARG A 36 8.24 -3.64 -14.49
C ARG A 36 8.63 -2.41 -13.68
N ALA A 37 9.27 -2.57 -12.54
CA ALA A 37 9.71 -1.47 -11.70
C ALA A 37 10.69 -0.57 -12.48
N SER A 38 10.26 0.66 -12.79
CA SER A 38 11.10 1.66 -13.44
C SER A 38 11.10 2.96 -12.62
N GLY A 39 12.28 3.36 -12.14
CA GLY A 39 12.48 4.58 -11.33
C GLY A 39 12.67 4.30 -9.84
N GLU A 40 13.32 5.22 -9.13
CA GLU A 40 13.72 5.03 -7.72
C GLU A 40 12.54 4.86 -6.76
N ASN A 41 11.39 5.45 -7.08
CA ASN A 41 10.18 5.35 -6.26
C ASN A 41 9.25 4.20 -6.68
N ALA A 42 9.61 3.45 -7.73
CA ALA A 42 8.81 2.31 -8.16
C ALA A 42 8.85 1.17 -7.13
N PRO A 43 7.76 0.44 -6.95
CA PRO A 43 7.74 -0.69 -6.03
C PRO A 43 8.67 -1.79 -6.53
N SER A 44 9.47 -2.36 -5.62
CA SER A 44 10.33 -3.51 -5.90
C SER A 44 9.57 -4.82 -6.05
N HIS A 45 8.38 -4.91 -5.43
CA HIS A 45 7.60 -6.13 -5.33
C HIS A 45 6.10 -5.84 -5.43
N ARG A 46 5.34 -6.83 -5.89
CA ARG A 46 3.88 -6.85 -5.86
C ARG A 46 3.37 -7.87 -4.85
N VAL A 47 2.25 -7.56 -4.22
CA VAL A 47 1.58 -8.43 -3.25
C VAL A 47 0.36 -9.04 -3.94
N VAL A 48 0.27 -10.37 -3.95
CA VAL A 48 -0.78 -11.11 -4.66
C VAL A 48 -1.44 -12.16 -3.77
N VAL A 49 -2.72 -12.45 -4.01
CA VAL A 49 -3.47 -13.59 -3.44
C VAL A 49 -4.07 -14.38 -4.60
N GLY A 50 -3.66 -15.64 -4.75
CA GLY A 50 -4.00 -16.42 -5.93
C GLY A 50 -3.50 -15.73 -7.20
N LYS A 51 -4.44 -15.27 -8.05
CA LYS A 51 -4.19 -14.52 -9.29
C LYS A 51 -4.47 -13.01 -9.17
N ALA A 52 -4.96 -12.54 -8.03
CA ALA A 52 -5.30 -11.13 -7.82
C ALA A 52 -4.13 -10.36 -7.21
N GLU A 53 -3.83 -9.19 -7.76
CA GLU A 53 -2.92 -8.22 -7.13
C GLU A 53 -3.68 -7.41 -6.08
N ILE A 54 -3.10 -7.32 -4.88
CA ILE A 54 -3.71 -6.68 -3.70
C ILE A 54 -2.84 -5.59 -3.09
N GLY A 55 -1.63 -5.37 -3.61
CA GLY A 55 -0.75 -4.33 -3.08
C GLY A 55 0.62 -4.26 -3.75
N ALA A 56 1.41 -3.30 -3.30
CA ALA A 56 2.78 -3.05 -3.72
C ALA A 56 3.70 -2.98 -2.50
N ALA A 57 4.96 -3.35 -2.67
CA ALA A 57 5.96 -3.35 -1.60
C ALA A 57 7.32 -2.82 -2.08
N TRP A 58 8.00 -2.12 -1.18
CA TRP A 58 9.33 -1.56 -1.37
C TRP A 58 10.30 -2.24 -0.43
N SER A 59 11.41 -2.73 -0.99
CA SER A 59 12.55 -3.20 -0.20
C SER A 59 13.18 -2.00 0.50
N LYS A 60 12.87 -1.85 1.78
CA LYS A 60 13.56 -0.88 2.65
C LYS A 60 14.69 -1.61 3.37
N ARG A 61 15.92 -1.18 3.15
CA ARG A 61 17.05 -1.61 3.99
C ARG A 61 17.19 -0.61 5.14
N SER A 62 17.38 -1.09 6.36
CA SER A 62 17.68 -0.20 7.50
C SER A 62 18.96 0.58 7.20
N ASN A 63 18.99 1.87 7.55
CA ASN A 63 20.22 2.67 7.49
C ASN A 63 21.29 2.15 8.45
N GLU A 64 20.92 1.32 9.43
CA GLU A 64 21.90 0.67 10.31
C GLU A 64 22.66 -0.49 9.64
N GLY A 65 22.28 -0.92 8.44
CA GLY A 65 23.01 -1.96 7.70
C GLY A 65 22.92 -3.36 8.31
N ARG A 66 22.00 -3.59 9.25
CA ARG A 66 21.76 -4.84 9.97
C ARG A 66 20.27 -5.12 10.10
#